data_AF-A0A9E5TH73-F1
#
_entry.id   AF-A0A9E5TH73-F1
#
_cell.length_a   1.000
_cell.length_b   1.000
_cell.length_c   1.000
_cell.angle_alpha   90.00
_cell.angle_beta   90.00
_cell.angle_gamma   90.00
#
_symmetry.space_group_name_H-M   'P 1'
#
loop_
_entity.id
_entity.type
_entity.pdbx_description
1 polymer ?
#
loop_
_entity_poly.entity_id
_entity_poly.type
_entity_poly.pdbx_seq_one_letter_code
_entity_poly.pdbx_strand_id
1 'polypeptide(L)'
;GIAIPILRYFVDPALKEPDVQWVAIASADSIPIGVPTRVEYVKRTRDAWRNVTGRFSAWVVTKDGNEFVVYGPDCTHLGCAYRWEEAKQRFLCPCHTGVFDI
;
A
#
# COMPACT_ATOMS: atom_id res chain seq x y z
N GLY A 1 18.76 33.73 -17.23
CA GLY A 1 19.14 33.76 -15.81
C GLY A 1 18.95 32.38 -15.19
N ILE A 2 19.73 32.02 -14.18
CA ILE A 2 19.75 30.67 -13.56
C ILE A 2 18.55 30.35 -12.66
N ALA A 3 17.68 31.32 -12.37
CA ALA A 3 16.53 31.13 -11.49
C ALA A 3 15.52 30.09 -12.03
N ILE A 4 15.31 30.07 -13.35
CA ILE A 4 14.35 29.16 -14.00
C ILE A 4 14.75 27.67 -13.84
N PRO A 5 15.98 27.24 -14.17
CA PRO A 5 16.38 25.84 -13.98
C PRO A 5 16.42 25.41 -12.50
N ILE A 6 16.73 26.32 -11.56
CA ILE A 6 16.69 26.03 -10.12
C ILE A 6 15.25 25.77 -9.67
N LEU A 7 14.32 26.67 -9.99
CA LEU A 7 12.91 26.49 -9.63
C LEU A 7 12.35 25.20 -10.21
N ARG A 8 12.67 24.91 -11.48
CA ARG A 8 12.24 23.69 -12.15
C ARG A 8 12.75 22.42 -11.47
N TYR A 9 14.01 22.39 -11.03
CA TYR A 9 14.58 21.24 -10.33
C TYR A 9 13.81 20.85 -9.06
N PHE A 10 13.34 21.85 -8.30
CA PHE A 10 12.57 21.60 -7.07
C PHE A 10 11.10 21.27 -7.31
N VAL A 11 10.50 21.76 -8.39
CA VAL A 11 9.07 21.59 -8.68
C VAL A 11 8.80 20.34 -9.53
N ASP A 12 9.70 19.97 -10.44
CA ASP A 12 9.55 18.81 -11.34
C ASP A 12 9.20 17.49 -10.64
N PRO A 13 9.73 17.15 -9.44
CA PRO A 13 9.34 15.92 -8.73
C PRO A 13 7.86 15.88 -8.35
N ALA A 14 7.27 17.02 -7.99
CA ALA A 14 5.86 17.10 -7.59
C ALA A 14 4.91 17.08 -8.79
N LEU A 15 5.40 17.43 -9.99
CA LEU A 15 4.61 17.46 -11.23
C LEU A 15 4.72 16.18 -12.07
N LYS A 16 5.65 15.27 -11.75
CA LYS A 16 5.80 14.01 -12.48
C LYS A 16 4.64 13.08 -12.21
N GLU A 17 4.09 12.50 -13.28
CA GLU A 17 3.11 11.43 -13.17
C GLU A 17 3.74 10.19 -12.51
N PRO A 18 2.99 9.48 -11.64
CA PRO A 18 3.48 8.28 -11.00
C PRO A 18 3.74 7.18 -12.03
N ASP A 19 4.88 6.50 -11.90
CA ASP A 19 5.19 5.28 -12.67
C ASP A 19 4.28 4.13 -12.19
N VAL A 20 3.21 3.85 -12.94
CA VAL A 20 2.25 2.78 -12.64
C VAL A 20 2.83 1.45 -13.10
N GLN A 21 3.22 0.62 -12.14
CA GLN A 21 3.69 -0.74 -12.40
C GLN A 21 2.70 -1.75 -11.83
N TRP A 22 2.21 -2.63 -12.69
CA TRP A 22 1.39 -3.77 -12.30
C TRP A 22 2.28 -4.87 -11.72
N VAL A 23 1.93 -5.36 -10.54
CA VAL A 23 2.65 -6.43 -9.82
C VAL A 23 1.63 -7.46 -9.37
N ALA A 24 1.90 -8.73 -9.65
CA ALA A 24 1.11 -9.83 -9.10
C ALA A 24 1.40 -9.96 -7.60
N ILE A 25 0.36 -9.89 -6.76
CA ILE A 25 0.50 -9.88 -5.30
C ILE A 25 0.03 -11.17 -4.61
N ALA A 26 -0.94 -11.88 -5.20
CA ALA A 26 -1.46 -13.16 -4.73
C ALA A 26 -2.32 -13.81 -5.80
N SER A 27 -2.63 -15.10 -5.63
CA SER A 27 -3.61 -15.81 -6.45
C SER A 27 -5.00 -15.71 -5.81
N ALA A 28 -6.05 -15.60 -6.62
CA ALA A 28 -7.42 -15.38 -6.12
C ALA A 28 -7.91 -16.53 -5.23
N ASP A 29 -7.55 -17.77 -5.56
CA ASP A 29 -7.86 -19.00 -4.82
C ASP A 29 -7.15 -19.09 -3.46
N SER A 30 -6.05 -18.34 -3.26
CA SER A 30 -5.35 -18.30 -1.97
C SER A 30 -5.99 -17.37 -0.94
N ILE A 31 -6.99 -16.58 -1.33
CA ILE A 31 -7.64 -15.60 -0.46
C ILE A 31 -8.96 -16.18 0.07
N PRO A 32 -9.04 -16.54 1.37
CA PRO A 32 -10.28 -17.03 1.97
C PRO A 32 -11.40 -15.98 1.97
N ILE A 33 -12.63 -16.46 1.73
CA ILE A 33 -13.84 -15.63 1.77
C ILE A 33 -14.09 -15.12 3.20
N GLY A 34 -14.32 -13.81 3.32
CA GLY A 34 -14.66 -13.15 4.59
C GLY A 34 -13.49 -12.96 5.55
N VAL A 35 -12.28 -13.37 5.18
CA VAL A 35 -11.10 -13.27 6.06
C VAL A 35 -10.04 -12.36 5.41
N PRO A 36 -9.79 -11.17 5.97
CA PRO A 36 -8.72 -10.30 5.49
C PRO A 36 -7.37 -10.98 5.55
N THR A 37 -6.70 -11.02 4.40
CA THR A 37 -5.44 -11.71 4.22
C THR A 37 -4.34 -10.71 3.91
N ARG A 38 -3.26 -10.74 4.69
CA ARG A 38 -2.08 -9.91 4.41
C ARG A 38 -1.22 -10.61 3.36
N VAL A 39 -1.02 -9.94 2.25
CA VAL A 39 -0.15 -10.42 1.16
C VAL A 39 1.14 -9.61 1.15
N GLU A 40 2.26 -10.26 0.86
CA GLU A 40 3.55 -9.61 0.66
C GLU A 40 3.96 -9.69 -0.80
N TYR A 41 4.49 -8.60 -1.34
CA TYR A 41 4.90 -8.53 -2.73
C TYR A 41 6.17 -7.69 -2.89
N VAL A 42 6.84 -7.87 -4.02
CA VAL A 42 8.09 -7.17 -4.33
C VAL A 42 7.83 -6.19 -5.47
N LYS A 43 8.20 -4.92 -5.26
CA LYS A 43 8.11 -3.89 -6.30
C LYS A 43 9.47 -3.23 -6.48
N ARG A 44 9.84 -2.98 -7.75
CA ARG A 44 11.02 -2.21 -8.11
C ARG A 44 10.64 -0.73 -8.22
N THR A 45 11.07 0.08 -7.27
CA THR A 45 10.79 1.52 -7.27
C THR A 45 12.02 2.27 -7.75
N ARG A 46 11.84 3.27 -8.62
CA ARG A 46 12.92 4.21 -8.95
C ARG A 46 12.98 5.29 -7.88
N ASP A 47 14.03 5.26 -7.07
CA ASP A 47 14.32 6.31 -6.07
C ASP A 47 15.43 7.22 -6.61
N ALA A 48 15.05 8.44 -6.99
CA ALA A 48 15.87 9.44 -7.69
C ALA A 48 16.63 8.88 -8.91
N TRP A 49 17.80 8.30 -8.68
CA TRP A 49 18.74 7.81 -9.70
C TRP A 49 18.99 6.30 -9.61
N ARG A 50 18.40 5.59 -8.65
CA ARG A 50 18.60 4.16 -8.43
C ARG A 50 17.29 3.40 -8.46
N ASN A 51 17.32 2.18 -8.97
CA ASN A 51 16.20 1.26 -8.83
C ASN A 51 16.39 0.45 -7.55
N VAL A 52 15.45 0.58 -6.61
CA VAL A 52 15.43 -0.13 -5.33
C VAL A 52 14.34 -1.19 -5.38
N THR A 53 14.70 -2.42 -5.03
CA THR A 53 13.74 -3.52 -4.87
C THR A 53 13.26 -3.54 -3.42
N GLY A 54 12.01 -3.16 -3.19
CA GLY A 54 11.38 -3.14 -1.87
C GLY A 54 10.41 -4.31 -1.67
N ARG A 55 10.27 -4.77 -0.43
CA ARG A 55 9.18 -5.66 0.00
C ARG A 55 8.06 -4.79 0.56
N PHE A 56 6.86 -5.03 0.07
CA PHE A 56 5.65 -4.30 0.43
C PHE A 56 4.58 -5.30 0.86
N SER A 57 3.50 -4.80 1.45
CA SER A 57 2.35 -5.62 1.80
C SER A 57 1.04 -4.90 1.51
N ALA A 58 -0.03 -5.66 1.39
CA ALA A 58 -1.39 -5.13 1.32
C ALA A 58 -2.35 -6.07 2.07
N TRP A 59 -3.53 -5.56 2.42
CA TRP A 59 -4.63 -6.39 2.90
C TRP A 59 -5.58 -6.66 1.74
N VAL A 60 -5.89 -7.93 1.49
CA VAL A 60 -6.86 -8.34 0.48
C VAL A 60 -8.06 -8.96 1.17
N VAL A 61 -9.24 -8.53 0.77
CA VAL A 61 -10.51 -9.04 1.29
C VAL A 61 -11.43 -9.38 0.14
N THR A 62 -12.18 -10.46 0.28
CA THR A 62 -13.27 -10.81 -0.63
C THR A 62 -14.48 -11.29 0.15
N LYS A 63 -15.68 -10.96 -0.34
CA LYS A 63 -16.96 -11.38 0.25
C LYS A 63 -17.53 -12.63 -0.43
N ASP A 64 -17.10 -12.91 -1.65
CA ASP A 64 -17.69 -13.93 -2.53
C ASP A 64 -16.67 -14.77 -3.32
N GLY A 65 -15.39 -14.40 -3.27
CA GLY A 65 -14.31 -15.04 -4.06
C GLY A 65 -14.16 -14.49 -5.48
N ASN A 66 -14.99 -13.52 -5.88
CA ASN A 66 -14.98 -12.94 -7.22
C ASN A 66 -14.61 -11.46 -7.20
N GLU A 67 -15.10 -10.71 -6.21
CA GLU A 67 -14.78 -9.31 -6.00
C GLU A 67 -13.76 -9.16 -4.87
N PHE A 68 -12.71 -8.39 -5.14
CA PHE A 68 -11.60 -8.19 -4.20
C PHE A 68 -11.42 -6.71 -3.90
N VAL A 69 -11.29 -6.41 -2.61
CA VAL A 69 -10.89 -5.07 -2.13
C VAL A 69 -9.48 -5.17 -1.57
N VAL A 70 -8.62 -4.25 -1.99
CA VAL A 70 -7.22 -4.17 -1.57
C VAL A 70 -7.01 -2.88 -0.79
N TYR A 71 -6.61 -3.02 0.47
CA TYR A 71 -6.28 -1.89 1.36
C TYR A 71 -4.78 -1.76 1.53
N GLY A 72 -4.29 -0.52 1.67
CA GLY A 72 -2.92 -0.25 2.07
C GLY A 72 -2.63 -0.81 3.47
N PRO A 73 -1.38 -1.18 3.80
CA PRO A 73 -1.05 -1.78 5.10
C PRO A 73 -0.87 -0.75 6.22
N ASP A 74 -0.89 0.54 5.86
CA ASP A 74 -0.42 1.65 6.69
C ASP A 74 -1.60 2.44 7.26
N CYS A 75 -1.53 2.74 8.55
CA CYS A 75 -2.51 3.58 9.22
C CYS A 75 -2.49 4.99 8.64
N THR A 76 -3.68 5.53 8.34
CA THR A 76 -3.85 6.87 7.74
C THR A 76 -3.36 8.03 8.61
N HIS A 77 -3.04 7.80 9.89
CA HIS A 77 -2.47 8.84 10.76
C HIS A 77 -0.99 9.11 10.44
N LEU A 78 -0.10 8.19 10.82
CA LEU A 78 1.35 8.33 10.64
C LEU A 78 2.01 7.05 10.10
N GLY A 79 1.24 6.19 9.45
CA GLY A 79 1.77 5.05 8.70
C GLY A 79 2.20 3.84 9.54
N CYS A 80 1.78 3.73 10.80
CA CYS A 80 1.99 2.49 11.55
C CYS A 80 1.27 1.32 10.86
N ALA A 81 1.93 0.16 10.78
CA ALA A 81 1.27 -1.06 10.33
C ALA A 81 0.12 -1.44 11.28
N TYR A 82 -1.06 -1.69 10.72
CA TYR A 82 -2.22 -2.19 11.47
C TYR A 82 -2.46 -3.69 11.19
N ARG A 83 -3.17 -4.36 12.10
CA ARG A 83 -3.44 -5.81 12.02
C ARG A 83 -4.94 -6.12 12.06
N TRP A 84 -5.34 -7.24 11.49
CA TRP A 84 -6.68 -7.79 11.69
C TRP A 84 -6.83 -8.38 13.10
N GLU A 85 -7.98 -8.13 13.74
CA GLU A 85 -8.37 -8.70 15.02
C GLU A 85 -9.63 -9.56 14.82
N GLU A 86 -9.44 -10.85 14.53
CA GLU A 86 -10.51 -11.77 14.15
C GLU A 86 -11.64 -11.84 15.19
N ALA A 87 -11.31 -11.88 16.48
CA ALA A 87 -12.32 -11.94 17.55
C ALA A 87 -13.27 -10.73 17.57
N LYS A 88 -12.86 -9.59 17.01
CA LYS A 88 -13.65 -8.36 16.98
C LYS A 88 -14.00 -7.90 15.56
N GLN A 89 -13.62 -8.69 14.55
CA GLN A 89 -13.88 -8.43 13.14
C GLN A 89 -13.53 -6.99 12.71
N ARG A 90 -12.33 -6.52 13.08
CA ARG A 90 -11.86 -5.16 12.78
C ARG A 90 -10.36 -5.08 12.65
N PHE A 91 -9.86 -4.05 11.98
CA PHE A 91 -8.45 -3.71 11.99
C PHE A 91 -8.09 -2.85 13.20
N LEU A 92 -6.92 -3.11 13.79
CA LEU A 92 -6.39 -2.39 14.94
C LEU A 92 -4.97 -1.87 14.64
N CYS A 93 -4.79 -0.56 14.75
CA CYS A 93 -3.50 0.11 14.78
C CYS A 93 -3.02 0.24 16.24
N PRO A 94 -1.84 -0.31 16.60
CA PRO A 94 -1.39 -0.33 17.99
C PRO A 94 -0.86 1.02 18.50
N CYS A 95 -0.49 1.95 17.61
CA CYS A 95 0.24 3.17 17.99
C CYS A 95 -0.58 4.15 18.84
N HIS A 96 -1.85 4.35 18.50
CA HIS A 96 -2.79 5.21 19.24
C HIS A 96 -4.21 4.65 19.13
N THR A 97 -4.31 3.32 19.14
CA THR A 97 -5.57 2.57 19.14
C THR A 97 -6.53 2.93 18.00
N GLY A 98 -6.00 3.19 16.79
CA GLY A 98 -6.84 3.41 15.61
C GLY A 98 -7.59 2.13 15.24
N VAL A 99 -8.85 2.26 14.81
CA VAL A 99 -9.71 1.13 14.45
C VAL A 99 -10.32 1.39 13.08
N PHE A 100 -10.32 0.37 12.22
CA PHE A 100 -10.93 0.40 10.89
C PHE A 100 -11.80 -0.83 10.64
N ASP A 101 -12.81 -0.69 9.80
CA ASP A 101 -13.65 -1.78 9.30
C ASP A 101 -13.23 -2.19 7.87
N ILE A 102 -13.99 -3.13 7.30
CA ILE A 102 -13.86 -3.61 5.92
C ILE A 102 -14.94 -2.94 5.07
#